data_AF-A0AAU2MLQ3-F1
#
_entry.id   AF-A0AAU2MLQ3-F1
#
_cell.length_a   1.000
_cell.length_b   1.000
_cell.length_c   1.000
_cell.angle_alpha   90.00
_cell.angle_beta   90.00
_cell.angle_gamma   90.00
#
_symmetry.space_group_name_H-M   'P 1'
#
loop_
_entity.id
_entity.type
_entity.pdbx_description
1 polymer ?
#
loop_
_entity_poly.entity_id
_entity_poly.type
_entity_poly.pdbx_seq_one_letter_code
_entity_poly.pdbx_strand_id
1 'polypeptide(L)'
;MSRIALLATAVVGLALFGAAPATAAHAPTTTAPTVTCGPSALRVGLSTKVCAEVTGNSVQLYGQINLAGPPSPGSTLPVKDLTMTLTGNAVGGTSLGHLVQRVRFQAATTQVRGVGGTAPCGSTVHAEFTSSALGYPSSPVTLNVPVTC
;
A
#
# COMPACT_ATOMS: atom_id res chain seq x y z
N MET A 1 35.19 17.96 8.67
CA MET A 1 35.25 18.53 10.04
C MET A 1 34.42 17.63 10.93
N SER A 2 35.10 16.72 11.61
CA SER A 2 34.53 15.72 12.50
C SER A 2 34.17 16.33 13.85
N ARG A 3 33.05 15.93 14.45
CA ARG A 3 32.90 15.92 15.91
C ARG A 3 32.21 14.64 16.35
N ILE A 4 32.93 13.93 17.21
CA ILE A 4 32.67 12.63 17.83
C ILE A 4 32.01 12.89 19.19
N ALA A 5 31.06 12.05 19.58
CA ALA A 5 30.72 11.75 20.97
C ALA A 5 30.30 10.27 21.03
N LEU A 6 31.21 9.32 21.27
CA LEU A 6 31.63 8.80 22.59
C LEU A 6 30.45 8.43 23.50
N LEU A 7 30.25 7.12 23.73
CA LEU A 7 30.41 6.49 25.04
C LEU A 7 30.35 4.96 24.90
N ALA A 8 31.47 4.33 25.23
CA ALA A 8 31.64 2.89 25.39
C ALA A 8 31.79 2.60 26.89
N THR A 9 31.04 1.63 27.42
CA THR A 9 31.30 0.84 28.65
C THR A 9 30.28 -0.31 28.66
N ALA A 10 30.61 -1.54 28.29
CA ALA A 10 31.34 -2.57 29.05
C ALA A 10 30.58 -3.08 30.29
N VAL A 11 29.99 -4.29 30.20
CA VAL A 11 30.06 -5.32 31.27
C VAL A 11 30.10 -6.70 30.61
N VAL A 12 31.26 -7.34 30.67
CA VAL A 12 31.42 -8.79 30.50
C VAL A 12 31.18 -9.40 31.88
N GLY A 13 30.11 -10.17 32.04
CA GLY A 13 29.85 -10.96 33.25
C GLY A 13 29.91 -12.45 32.91
N LEU A 14 30.95 -13.14 33.37
CA LEU A 14 31.07 -14.60 33.29
C LEU A 14 30.31 -15.29 34.44
N ALA A 15 29.46 -16.24 34.03
CA ALA A 15 29.06 -17.51 34.68
C ALA A 15 28.52 -17.52 36.13
N LEU A 16 27.22 -17.81 36.24
CA LEU A 16 26.67 -18.68 37.29
C LEU A 16 25.69 -19.66 36.63
N PHE A 17 25.93 -20.96 36.81
CA PHE A 17 25.04 -22.05 36.40
C PHE A 17 23.69 -21.92 37.14
N GLY A 18 22.66 -21.50 36.42
CA GLY A 18 21.27 -21.60 36.83
C GLY A 18 20.47 -22.02 35.60
N ALA A 19 19.92 -23.22 35.61
CA ALA A 19 19.02 -23.72 34.57
C ALA A 19 17.73 -22.89 34.56
N ALA A 20 17.75 -21.74 33.90
CA ALA A 20 16.55 -21.03 33.50
C ALA A 20 16.06 -21.63 32.18
N PRO A 21 14.76 -21.90 32.00
CA PRO A 21 14.25 -22.36 30.71
C PRO A 21 14.62 -21.31 29.68
N ALA A 22 15.28 -21.75 28.61
CA ALA A 22 15.47 -20.93 27.43
C ALA A 22 14.08 -20.54 26.92
N THR A 23 13.62 -19.35 27.29
CA THR A 23 12.55 -18.69 26.55
C THR A 23 13.18 -18.40 25.20
N ALA A 24 12.92 -19.29 24.23
CA ALA A 24 13.13 -19.00 22.84
C ALA A 24 12.43 -17.67 22.58
N ALA A 25 13.21 -16.61 22.42
CA ALA A 25 12.69 -15.37 21.86
C ALA A 25 12.10 -15.80 20.52
N HIS A 26 10.78 -15.85 20.44
CA HIS A 26 10.08 -15.94 19.18
C HIS A 26 10.61 -14.78 18.37
N ALA A 27 11.47 -15.07 17.38
CA ALA A 27 11.68 -14.13 16.31
C ALA A 27 10.27 -13.76 15.82
N PRO A 28 9.92 -12.46 15.74
CA PRO A 28 8.60 -12.09 15.27
C PRO A 28 8.42 -12.76 13.92
N THR A 29 7.46 -13.71 13.86
CA THR A 29 7.04 -14.32 12.61
C THR A 29 6.57 -13.16 11.77
N THR A 30 7.42 -12.72 10.84
CA THR A 30 7.10 -11.61 9.95
C THR A 30 6.14 -12.21 8.95
N THR A 31 4.85 -12.20 9.30
CA THR A 31 3.79 -12.65 8.39
C THR A 31 3.91 -11.80 7.15
N ALA A 32 4.24 -12.42 6.01
CA ALA A 32 4.32 -11.72 4.75
C ALA A 32 2.93 -11.14 4.41
N PRO A 33 2.85 -9.89 3.92
CA PRO A 33 1.57 -9.31 3.52
C PRO A 33 0.98 -10.10 2.35
N THR A 34 -0.29 -10.50 2.46
CA THR A 34 -1.05 -11.04 1.35
C THR A 34 -1.50 -9.88 0.46
N VAL A 35 -1.12 -9.91 -0.82
CA VAL A 35 -1.48 -8.86 -1.78
C VAL A 35 -2.65 -9.33 -2.64
N THR A 36 -3.75 -8.58 -2.60
CA THR A 36 -4.93 -8.82 -3.43
C THR A 36 -5.20 -7.60 -4.28
N CYS A 37 -5.31 -7.77 -5.60
CA CYS A 37 -5.63 -6.68 -6.52
C CYS A 37 -6.99 -6.90 -7.18
N GLY A 38 -7.73 -5.81 -7.37
CA GLY A 38 -8.96 -5.78 -8.14
C GLY A 38 -8.68 -5.83 -9.65
N PRO A 39 -9.75 -5.94 -10.46
CA PRO A 39 -9.63 -5.88 -11.90
C PRO A 39 -9.06 -4.54 -12.35
N SER A 40 -8.24 -4.56 -13.38
CA SER A 40 -7.75 -3.34 -14.01
C SER A 40 -8.78 -2.76 -14.97
N ALA A 41 -9.01 -1.44 -14.91
CA ALA A 41 -9.80 -0.70 -15.89
C ALA A 41 -8.88 0.03 -16.88
N LEU A 42 -9.27 0.06 -18.16
CA LEU A 42 -8.54 0.75 -19.22
C LEU A 42 -9.28 2.03 -19.60
N ARG A 43 -8.61 3.18 -19.55
CA ARG A 43 -9.21 4.46 -19.95
C ARG A 43 -8.18 5.44 -20.48
N VAL A 44 -8.46 6.01 -21.66
CA VAL A 44 -7.61 7.04 -22.30
C VAL A 44 -6.13 6.64 -22.36
N GLY A 45 -5.85 5.36 -22.65
CA GLY A 45 -4.48 4.83 -22.71
C GLY A 45 -3.82 4.57 -21.34
N LEU A 46 -4.58 4.64 -20.25
CA LEU A 46 -4.15 4.30 -18.89
C LEU A 46 -4.80 2.98 -18.47
N SER A 47 -4.06 2.18 -17.71
CA SER A 47 -4.57 1.05 -16.95
C SER A 47 -4.54 1.44 -15.48
N THR A 48 -5.68 1.29 -14.80
CA THR A 48 -5.82 1.60 -13.39
C THR A 48 -6.31 0.39 -12.63
N LYS A 49 -5.77 0.17 -11.43
CA LYS A 49 -6.25 -0.87 -10.52
C LYS A 49 -6.08 -0.42 -9.08
N VAL A 50 -6.80 -1.09 -8.18
CA VAL A 50 -6.64 -0.94 -6.74
C VAL A 50 -6.16 -2.27 -6.17
N CYS A 51 -5.29 -2.20 -5.17
CA CYS A 51 -4.74 -3.35 -4.49
C CYS A 51 -4.75 -3.13 -2.98
N ALA A 52 -4.77 -4.22 -2.23
CA ALA A 52 -4.67 -4.25 -0.79
C ALA A 52 -3.53 -5.17 -0.38
N GLU A 53 -2.74 -4.73 0.60
CA GLU A 53 -1.75 -5.50 1.34
C GLU A 53 -2.36 -5.81 2.72
N VAL A 54 -2.61 -7.08 3.01
CA VAL A 54 -3.22 -7.51 4.28
C VAL A 54 -2.19 -8.28 5.11
N THR A 55 -1.93 -7.82 6.33
CA THR A 55 -1.04 -8.48 7.29
C THR A 55 -1.78 -8.66 8.62
N GLY A 56 -2.24 -9.88 8.90
CA GLY A 56 -3.13 -10.14 10.02
C GLY A 56 -4.43 -9.34 9.89
N ASN A 57 -4.68 -8.42 10.83
CA ASN A 57 -5.82 -7.51 10.81
C ASN A 57 -5.51 -6.12 10.23
N SER A 58 -4.27 -5.89 9.78
CA SER A 58 -3.83 -4.62 9.20
C SER A 58 -4.00 -4.66 7.69
N VAL A 59 -4.62 -3.62 7.13
CA VAL A 59 -4.89 -3.49 5.70
C VAL A 59 -4.30 -2.18 5.21
N GLN A 60 -3.49 -2.25 4.16
CA GLN A 60 -2.95 -1.11 3.44
C GLN A 60 -3.45 -1.11 2.01
N LEU A 61 -4.09 -0.03 1.59
CA LEU A 61 -4.66 0.12 0.26
C LEU A 61 -3.76 0.99 -0.61
N TYR A 62 -3.69 0.65 -1.88
CA TYR A 62 -3.04 1.49 -2.86
C TYR A 62 -3.71 1.41 -4.24
N GLY A 63 -3.82 2.57 -4.88
CA GLY A 63 -4.15 2.67 -6.28
C GLY A 63 -2.88 2.59 -7.14
N GLN A 64 -2.99 2.02 -8.32
CA GLN A 64 -1.91 1.97 -9.30
C GLN A 64 -2.41 2.45 -10.66
N ILE A 65 -1.60 3.25 -11.33
CA ILE A 65 -1.81 3.68 -12.71
C ILE A 65 -0.57 3.36 -13.53
N ASN A 66 -0.78 2.81 -14.72
CA ASN A 66 0.24 2.51 -15.71
C ASN A 66 -0.30 2.81 -17.11
N LEU A 67 0.57 2.73 -18.13
CA LEU A 67 0.11 2.76 -19.52
C LEU A 67 -0.69 1.49 -19.83
N ALA A 68 -1.76 1.65 -20.62
CA ALA A 68 -2.60 0.56 -21.12
C ALA A 68 -1.92 -0.29 -22.21
N GLY A 69 -0.70 0.05 -22.61
CA GLY A 69 0.06 -0.64 -23.65
C GLY A 69 1.40 0.05 -23.90
N PRO A 70 2.29 -0.56 -24.70
CA PRO A 70 3.56 0.04 -25.07
C PRO A 70 3.32 1.33 -25.88
N PRO A 71 4.11 2.39 -25.67
CA PRO A 71 4.07 3.56 -26.53
C PRO A 71 4.52 3.21 -27.95
N SER A 72 3.91 3.85 -28.95
CA SER A 72 4.35 3.74 -30.33
C SER A 72 5.80 4.24 -30.48
N PRO A 73 6.67 3.53 -31.22
CA PRO A 73 8.04 3.97 -31.47
C PRO A 73 8.08 5.39 -32.06
N GLY A 74 8.99 6.24 -31.56
CA GLY A 74 9.17 7.61 -32.04
C GLY A 74 8.06 8.59 -31.65
N SER A 75 7.07 8.18 -30.87
CA SER A 75 5.99 9.06 -30.41
C SER A 75 6.30 9.69 -29.06
N THR A 76 6.09 11.00 -28.94
CA THR A 76 6.17 11.70 -27.64
C THR A 76 4.89 11.45 -26.84
N LEU A 77 5.03 10.85 -25.66
CA LEU A 77 3.89 10.64 -24.77
C LEU A 77 3.45 11.97 -24.13
N PRO A 78 2.18 12.37 -24.27
CA PRO A 78 1.67 13.56 -23.62
C PRO A 78 1.63 13.36 -22.10
N VAL A 79 2.00 14.41 -21.37
CA VAL A 79 1.86 14.45 -19.93
C VAL A 79 0.41 14.71 -19.56
N LYS A 80 -0.12 13.96 -18.59
CA LYS A 80 -1.51 14.02 -18.11
C LYS A 80 -1.54 14.41 -16.64
N ASP A 81 -2.29 15.45 -16.31
CA ASP A 81 -2.58 15.80 -14.93
C ASP A 81 -3.82 15.03 -14.46
N LEU A 82 -3.58 14.09 -13.54
CA LEU A 82 -4.59 13.21 -12.99
C LEU A 82 -4.91 13.62 -11.56
N THR A 83 -6.20 13.67 -11.22
CA THR A 83 -6.65 13.66 -9.83
C THR A 83 -7.01 12.23 -9.48
N MET A 84 -6.32 11.69 -8.49
CA MET A 84 -6.51 10.33 -7.99
C MET A 84 -7.20 10.40 -6.65
N THR A 85 -8.23 9.58 -6.47
CA THR A 85 -8.92 9.45 -5.18
C THR A 85 -8.90 7.99 -4.77
N LEU A 86 -8.46 7.72 -3.55
CA LEU A 86 -8.46 6.39 -2.93
C LEU A 86 -9.31 6.45 -1.66
N THR A 87 -10.24 5.52 -1.52
CA THR A 87 -11.05 5.34 -0.32
C THR A 87 -11.00 3.89 0.14
N GLY A 88 -11.10 3.71 1.45
CA GLY A 88 -11.14 2.39 2.07
C GLY A 88 -12.11 2.39 3.23
N ASN A 89 -13.01 1.41 3.27
CA ASN A 89 -13.96 1.23 4.37
C ASN A 89 -14.13 -0.25 4.66
N ALA A 90 -14.12 -0.64 5.93
CA ALA A 90 -14.58 -1.96 6.33
C ALA A 90 -16.12 -2.01 6.27
N VAL A 91 -16.66 -3.12 5.75
CA VAL A 91 -18.08 -3.44 5.77
C VAL A 91 -18.51 -3.50 7.25
N GLY A 92 -19.38 -2.58 7.66
CA GLY A 92 -19.67 -2.29 9.07
C GLY A 92 -19.40 -0.85 9.49
N GLY A 93 -18.82 -0.03 8.62
CA GLY A 93 -18.77 1.43 8.75
C GLY A 93 -17.44 2.01 9.24
N THR A 94 -16.45 1.19 9.57
CA THR A 94 -15.11 1.68 9.94
C THR A 94 -14.38 2.20 8.71
N SER A 95 -14.10 3.50 8.64
CA SER A 95 -13.29 4.06 7.57
C SER A 95 -11.81 3.78 7.81
N LEU A 96 -11.13 3.30 6.77
CA LEU A 96 -9.67 3.13 6.73
C LEU A 96 -8.98 4.39 6.19
N GLY A 97 -9.76 5.35 5.70
CA GLY A 97 -9.29 6.64 5.24
C GLY A 97 -9.75 7.02 3.83
N HIS A 98 -9.41 8.24 3.48
CA HIS A 98 -9.69 8.87 2.21
C HIS A 98 -8.48 9.71 1.81
N LEU A 99 -8.04 9.55 0.57
CA LEU A 99 -6.91 10.28 0.02
C LEU A 99 -7.29 10.84 -1.35
N VAL A 100 -6.99 12.12 -1.55
CA VAL A 100 -7.06 12.78 -2.86
C VAL A 100 -5.68 13.32 -3.18
N GLN A 101 -5.11 12.89 -4.31
CA GLN A 101 -3.77 13.30 -4.73
C GLN A 101 -3.77 13.67 -6.21
N ARG A 102 -3.11 14.79 -6.55
CA ARG A 102 -2.83 15.14 -7.94
C ARG A 102 -1.49 14.58 -8.37
N VAL A 103 -1.44 13.99 -9.55
CA VAL A 103 -0.25 13.36 -10.10
C VAL A 103 -0.10 13.76 -11.56
N ARG A 104 1.12 14.11 -11.93
CA ARG A 104 1.51 14.36 -13.31
C ARG A 104 2.07 13.06 -13.90
N PHE A 105 1.25 12.37 -14.68
CA PHE A 105 1.56 11.06 -15.27
C PHE A 105 2.05 11.22 -16.71
N GLN A 106 3.05 10.43 -17.12
CA GLN A 106 3.50 10.38 -18.52
C GLN A 106 3.64 8.94 -19.02
N ALA A 107 4.45 8.13 -18.35
CA ALA A 107 4.74 6.77 -18.79
C ALA A 107 5.01 5.77 -17.65
N ALA A 108 5.67 6.23 -16.58
CA ALA A 108 6.05 5.38 -15.46
C ALA A 108 4.84 4.98 -14.61
N THR A 109 4.86 3.74 -14.12
CA THR A 109 3.86 3.25 -13.18
C THR A 109 3.88 4.09 -11.90
N THR A 110 2.75 4.70 -11.57
CA THR A 110 2.59 5.47 -10.34
C THR A 110 1.67 4.73 -9.38
N GLN A 111 2.09 4.66 -8.12
CA GLN A 111 1.25 4.17 -7.03
C GLN A 111 0.83 5.34 -6.14
N VAL A 112 -0.41 5.30 -5.68
CA VAL A 112 -0.94 6.21 -4.66
C VAL A 112 -1.27 5.38 -3.43
N ARG A 113 -0.58 5.68 -2.34
CA ARG A 113 -0.63 4.99 -1.05
C ARG A 113 -1.04 6.00 0.02
N GLY A 114 -1.53 5.50 1.16
CA GLY A 114 -1.86 6.34 2.32
C GLY A 114 -3.27 6.14 2.86
N VAL A 115 -3.98 5.10 2.41
CA VAL A 115 -5.24 4.67 3.00
C VAL A 115 -5.02 3.29 3.60
N GLY A 116 -5.39 3.11 4.87
CA GLY A 116 -5.23 1.85 5.56
C GLY A 116 -5.32 1.99 7.07
N GLY A 117 -5.38 0.84 7.73
CA GLY A 117 -5.64 0.74 9.16
C GLY A 117 -5.98 -0.68 9.55
N THR A 118 -6.59 -0.85 10.72
CA THR A 118 -7.00 -2.15 11.23
C THR A 118 -8.47 -2.42 10.94
N ALA A 119 -8.78 -3.63 10.47
CA ALA A 119 -10.14 -4.10 10.27
C ALA A 119 -10.40 -5.37 11.12
N PRO A 120 -11.61 -5.58 11.65
CA PRO A 120 -11.92 -6.77 12.43
C PRO A 120 -11.79 -8.05 11.60
N CYS A 121 -11.32 -9.13 12.22
CA CYS A 121 -11.27 -10.44 11.58
C CYS A 121 -12.67 -10.90 11.16
N GLY A 122 -12.77 -11.54 9.99
CA GLY A 122 -14.04 -11.91 9.36
C GLY A 122 -14.77 -10.75 8.67
N SER A 123 -14.23 -9.52 8.70
CA SER A 123 -14.80 -8.40 7.96
C SER A 123 -14.31 -8.37 6.51
N THR A 124 -15.01 -7.60 5.67
CA THR A 124 -14.59 -7.31 4.29
C THR A 124 -14.21 -5.84 4.19
N VAL A 125 -13.05 -5.54 3.62
CA VAL A 125 -12.66 -4.17 3.28
C VAL A 125 -13.08 -3.87 1.85
N HIS A 126 -13.87 -2.82 1.69
CA HIS A 126 -14.22 -2.21 0.42
C HIS A 126 -13.26 -1.06 0.11
N ALA A 127 -12.54 -1.17 -0.99
CA ALA A 127 -11.66 -0.14 -1.51
C ALA A 127 -12.18 0.37 -2.85
N GLU A 128 -12.12 1.68 -3.06
CA GLU A 128 -12.42 2.32 -4.34
C GLU A 128 -11.28 3.25 -4.72
N PHE A 129 -10.86 3.16 -5.97
CA PHE A 129 -9.86 4.04 -6.56
C PHE A 129 -10.42 4.66 -7.82
N THR A 130 -10.37 5.98 -7.92
CA THR A 130 -10.74 6.71 -9.13
C THR A 130 -9.55 7.50 -9.64
N SER A 131 -9.44 7.56 -10.96
CA SER A 131 -8.57 8.51 -11.65
C SER A 131 -9.41 9.37 -12.56
N SER A 132 -9.32 10.68 -12.42
CA SER A 132 -9.95 11.66 -13.31
C SER A 132 -8.89 12.58 -13.90
N ALA A 133 -9.18 13.08 -15.10
CA ALA A 133 -8.42 14.14 -15.76
C ALA A 133 -9.38 15.28 -16.06
N LEU A 134 -8.87 16.51 -16.11
CA LEU A 134 -9.70 17.66 -16.50
C LEU A 134 -10.36 17.39 -17.86
N GLY A 135 -11.69 17.52 -17.92
CA GLY A 135 -12.48 17.28 -19.13
C GLY A 135 -12.84 15.81 -19.44
N TYR A 136 -12.45 14.85 -18.59
CA TYR A 136 -12.82 13.44 -18.76
C TYR A 136 -13.51 12.89 -17.50
N PRO A 137 -14.60 12.12 -17.65
CA PRO A 137 -15.30 11.56 -16.48
C PRO A 137 -14.41 10.54 -15.75
N SER A 138 -14.54 10.49 -14.42
CA SER A 138 -13.91 9.48 -13.56
C SER A 138 -14.54 8.11 -13.80
N SER A 139 -13.72 7.05 -13.74
CA SER A 139 -14.21 5.68 -13.67
C SER A 139 -13.62 5.03 -12.40
N PRO A 140 -14.43 4.70 -11.39
CA PRO A 140 -13.97 3.99 -10.22
C PRO A 140 -13.60 2.55 -10.58
N VAL A 141 -12.53 2.06 -9.96
CA VAL A 141 -12.24 0.63 -9.81
C VAL A 141 -12.42 0.26 -8.36
N THR A 142 -13.07 -0.87 -8.11
CA THR A 142 -13.40 -1.32 -6.75
C THR A 142 -12.74 -2.65 -6.46
N LEU A 143 -12.53 -2.91 -5.17
CA LEU A 143 -11.97 -4.14 -4.66
C LEU A 143 -12.61 -4.45 -3.30
N ASN A 144 -13.05 -5.69 -3.13
CA ASN A 144 -13.47 -6.22 -1.85
C ASN A 144 -12.44 -7.25 -1.37
N VAL A 145 -11.88 -7.05 -0.18
CA VAL A 145 -10.87 -7.95 0.39
C VAL A 145 -11.35 -8.49 1.74
N PRO A 146 -11.54 -9.81 1.89
CA PRO A 146 -11.84 -10.40 3.18
C PRO A 146 -10.59 -10.37 4.08
N VAL A 147 -10.81 -10.09 5.37
CA VAL A 147 -9.76 -10.09 6.40
C VAL A 147 -9.89 -11.38 7.21
N THR A 148 -8.97 -12.32 7.01
CA THR A 148 -9.08 -13.70 7.53
C THR A 148 -8.12 -14.02 8.69
N CYS A 149 -7.71 -13.02 9.46
CA CYS A 149 -7.08 -13.32 10.74
C CYS A 149 -7.95 -14.29 11.57
#